data_AF-A0A846SX53-F1
#
_entry.id   AF-A0A846SX53-F1
#
_cell.length_a   1.000
_cell.length_b   1.000
_cell.length_c   1.000
_cell.angle_alpha   90.00
_cell.angle_beta   90.00
_cell.angle_gamma   90.00
#
_symmetry.space_group_name_H-M   'P 1'
#
loop_
_entity.id
_entity.type
_entity.pdbx_description
1 polymer ?
#
loop_
_entity_poly.entity_id
_entity_poly.type
_entity_poly.pdbx_seq_one_letter_code
_entity_poly.pdbx_strand_id
1 'polypeptide(L)'
;MTIKSPASPMRLAITGMSCAGCVAAVETALRSVSGVTEAQVNFAERTAQVSGSVPAAALIQAVKAAGFDAAELRDANDQSARDVAEQAHYQRLLLNTGVAGALAAPLMMAEMVGWLPMLTTAAGQVFWIVVGLLTLAAMIYSGGHFFMGAWRQFRHHSANMDTLIALGTGAAWLYSMLVTLFPASVPSLARHAYFEAAVTIIALINLGSALESRARGKASAAIQRLIGLQPKTARIVEGDQERDAPIETIAVGMLIRVRPGEKIPVDGEVVSGRSTVDEAMLTGEALPVTKAEGETVTGGSLNQSGTLIFRATRVGEATLLAQIIASVRQAQSSKPPIAKLADQVAAVFVPSVLIIAVLTALAWFNFGPE
;
A
#
# COMPACT_ATOMS: atom_id res chain seq x y z
N MET A 1 -6.95 29.86 30.87
CA MET A 1 -7.41 28.93 29.83
C MET A 1 -6.21 28.13 29.34
N THR A 2 -6.04 26.91 29.84
CA THR A 2 -5.01 25.97 29.38
C THR A 2 -5.44 25.40 28.03
N ILE A 3 -4.79 25.85 26.96
CA ILE A 3 -4.95 25.28 25.61
C ILE A 3 -4.35 23.88 25.67
N LYS A 4 -5.22 22.86 25.74
CA LYS A 4 -4.84 21.44 25.66
C LYS A 4 -4.33 21.22 24.23
N SER A 5 -3.03 21.00 24.08
CA SER A 5 -2.40 20.69 22.79
C SER A 5 -3.20 19.58 22.09
N PRO A 6 -3.51 19.70 20.78
CA PRO A 6 -4.19 18.61 20.07
C PRO A 6 -3.33 17.36 20.21
N ALA A 7 -3.92 16.27 20.69
CA ALA A 7 -3.22 14.99 20.82
C ALA A 7 -2.69 14.60 19.43
N SER A 8 -1.38 14.39 19.32
CA SER A 8 -0.76 14.00 18.05
C SER A 8 -1.48 12.74 17.52
N PRO A 9 -1.94 12.76 16.27
CA PRO A 9 -2.67 11.64 15.70
C PRO A 9 -1.78 10.39 15.66
N MET A 10 -2.27 9.29 16.22
CA MET A 10 -1.56 8.02 16.25
C MET A 10 -1.49 7.41 14.85
N ARG A 11 -0.33 6.89 14.48
CA ARG A 11 -0.10 6.28 13.16
C ARG A 11 0.07 4.78 13.31
N LEU A 12 -0.61 4.03 12.46
CA LEU A 12 -0.53 2.58 12.37
C LEU A 12 -0.10 2.18 10.96
N ALA A 13 0.84 1.25 10.83
CA ALA A 13 1.07 0.52 9.60
C ALA A 13 0.06 -0.61 9.53
N ILE A 14 -0.61 -0.76 8.39
CA ILE A 14 -1.63 -1.78 8.18
C ILE A 14 -1.12 -2.74 7.10
N THR A 15 -1.02 -4.03 7.44
CA THR A 15 -0.61 -5.09 6.52
C THR A 15 -1.80 -5.94 6.09
N GLY A 16 -1.73 -6.47 4.87
CA GLY A 16 -2.78 -7.31 4.30
C GLY A 16 -3.91 -6.57 3.56
N MET A 17 -3.82 -5.24 3.39
CA MET A 17 -4.70 -4.47 2.50
C MET A 17 -4.28 -4.67 1.03
N SER A 18 -5.12 -5.37 0.26
CA SER A 18 -4.96 -5.59 -1.19
C SER A 18 -5.87 -4.72 -2.04
N CYS A 19 -6.91 -4.10 -1.45
CA CYS A 19 -8.03 -3.52 -2.17
C CYS A 19 -8.49 -2.17 -1.58
N ALA A 20 -9.21 -1.36 -2.34
CA ALA A 20 -9.82 -0.12 -1.83
C ALA A 20 -11.02 -0.41 -0.89
N GLY A 21 -11.71 -1.53 -1.05
CA GLY A 21 -12.73 -2.02 -0.09
C GLY A 21 -12.14 -2.34 1.29
N CYS A 22 -10.88 -2.77 1.33
CA CYS A 22 -10.13 -3.10 2.53
C CYS A 22 -9.90 -1.82 3.38
N VAL A 23 -9.74 -0.67 2.73
CA VAL A 23 -9.62 0.65 3.37
C VAL A 23 -10.89 1.00 4.14
N ALA A 24 -12.06 0.85 3.51
CA ALA A 24 -13.33 1.17 4.14
C ALA A 24 -13.63 0.24 5.33
N ALA A 25 -13.28 -1.05 5.22
CA ALA A 25 -13.38 -2.00 6.32
C ALA A 25 -12.50 -1.60 7.51
N VAL A 26 -11.23 -1.25 7.26
CA VAL A 26 -10.31 -0.80 8.31
C VAL A 26 -10.73 0.55 8.90
N GLU A 27 -11.16 1.52 8.08
CA GLU A 27 -11.70 2.81 8.57
C GLU A 27 -12.90 2.60 9.48
N THR A 28 -13.84 1.73 9.08
CA THR A 28 -15.05 1.42 9.86
C THR A 28 -14.69 0.72 11.17
N ALA A 29 -13.75 -0.23 11.14
CA ALA A 29 -13.26 -0.93 12.32
C ALA A 29 -12.52 0.01 13.29
N LEU A 30 -11.75 0.97 12.78
CA LEU A 30 -11.08 1.96 13.62
C LEU A 30 -12.09 2.96 14.23
N ARG A 31 -13.09 3.40 13.47
CA ARG A 31 -14.14 4.32 13.95
C ARG A 31 -15.08 3.69 14.97
N SER A 32 -15.23 2.36 14.97
CA SER A 32 -16.08 1.67 15.96
C SER A 32 -15.42 1.55 17.34
N VAL A 33 -14.13 1.87 17.46
CA VAL A 33 -13.44 1.88 18.75
C VAL A 33 -13.82 3.12 19.55
N SER A 34 -14.35 2.92 20.76
CA SER A 34 -14.74 3.99 21.66
C SER A 34 -13.55 4.91 21.99
N GLY A 35 -13.71 6.21 21.76
CA GLY A 35 -12.66 7.22 22.01
C GLY A 35 -11.90 7.65 20.75
N VAL A 36 -12.17 7.04 19.60
CA VAL A 36 -11.71 7.53 18.29
C VAL A 36 -12.60 8.68 17.84
N THR A 37 -12.00 9.85 17.62
CA THR A 37 -12.68 11.04 17.09
C THR A 37 -12.67 11.04 15.57
N GLU A 38 -11.54 10.62 14.98
CA GLU A 38 -11.35 10.54 13.54
C GLU A 38 -10.40 9.41 13.19
N ALA A 39 -10.72 8.66 12.13
CA ALA A 39 -9.81 7.69 11.53
C ALA A 39 -9.84 7.81 10.01
N GLN A 40 -8.64 7.88 9.45
CA GLN A 40 -8.39 7.92 8.01
C GLN A 40 -7.37 6.86 7.64
N VAL A 41 -7.62 6.12 6.57
CA VAL A 41 -6.71 5.09 6.10
C VAL A 41 -6.18 5.49 4.73
N ASN A 42 -4.86 5.57 4.63
CA ASN A 42 -4.16 5.79 3.39
C ASN A 42 -3.78 4.43 2.78
N PHE A 43 -4.48 4.07 1.70
CA PHE A 43 -4.18 2.85 0.96
C PHE A 43 -2.79 2.85 0.32
N ALA A 44 -2.39 4.00 -0.23
CA ALA A 44 -1.13 4.14 -0.95
C ALA A 44 0.08 3.96 -0.01
N GLU A 45 -0.01 4.52 1.20
CA GLU A 45 1.04 4.37 2.21
C GLU A 45 0.87 3.13 3.10
N ARG A 46 -0.23 2.39 2.96
CA ARG A 46 -0.62 1.30 3.86
C ARG A 46 -0.59 1.72 5.33
N THR A 47 -1.07 2.93 5.61
CA THR A 47 -1.09 3.50 6.96
C THR A 47 -2.51 3.91 7.36
N ALA A 48 -2.78 3.89 8.65
CA ALA A 48 -3.95 4.52 9.24
C ALA A 48 -3.49 5.63 10.17
N GLN A 49 -4.19 6.76 10.12
CA GLN A 49 -4.02 7.87 11.04
C GLN A 49 -5.28 8.00 11.87
N VAL A 50 -5.12 7.93 13.19
CA VAL A 50 -6.21 7.89 14.15
C VAL A 50 -6.04 9.01 15.16
N SER A 51 -7.03 9.89 15.21
CA SER A 51 -7.14 10.96 16.20
C SER A 51 -8.11 10.50 17.30
N GLY A 52 -7.64 10.46 18.54
CA GLY A 52 -8.44 10.01 19.68
C GLY A 52 -7.58 9.68 20.89
N SER A 53 -8.19 9.59 22.07
CA SER A 53 -7.50 9.15 23.28
C SER A 53 -7.74 7.66 23.48
N VAL A 54 -7.05 6.84 22.68
CA VAL A 54 -7.22 5.37 22.65
C VAL A 54 -5.85 4.69 22.66
N PRO A 55 -5.67 3.61 23.43
CA PRO A 55 -4.43 2.85 23.40
C PRO A 55 -4.25 2.12 22.07
N ALA A 56 -3.01 2.12 21.55
CA ALA A 56 -2.66 1.46 20.28
C ALA A 56 -3.10 -0.01 20.20
N ALA A 57 -3.02 -0.73 21.32
CA ALA A 57 -3.44 -2.14 21.40
C ALA A 57 -4.91 -2.35 21.02
N ALA A 58 -5.81 -1.45 21.43
CA ALA A 58 -7.24 -1.55 21.11
C ALA A 58 -7.49 -1.31 19.61
N LEU A 59 -6.76 -0.36 19.01
CA LEU A 59 -6.83 -0.10 17.58
C LEU A 59 -6.28 -1.30 16.77
N ILE A 60 -5.14 -1.85 17.17
CA ILE A 60 -4.55 -3.03 16.52
C ILE A 60 -5.50 -4.23 16.62
N GLN A 61 -6.15 -4.42 17.76
CA GLN A 61 -7.11 -5.50 17.94
C GLN A 61 -8.36 -5.32 17.06
N ALA A 62 -8.87 -4.10 16.91
CA ALA A 62 -9.98 -3.80 16.02
C ALA A 62 -9.62 -4.07 14.55
N VAL A 63 -8.41 -3.71 14.12
CA VAL A 63 -7.91 -4.01 12.77
C VAL A 63 -7.75 -5.52 12.55
N LYS A 64 -7.25 -6.26 13.54
CA LYS A 64 -7.19 -7.73 13.53
C LYS A 64 -8.56 -8.38 13.44
N ALA A 65 -9.54 -7.87 14.17
CA ALA A 65 -10.92 -8.33 14.10
C ALA A 65 -11.55 -8.10 12.71
N ALA A 66 -11.11 -7.06 12.00
CA ALA A 66 -11.47 -6.80 10.61
C ALA A 66 -10.69 -7.62 9.57
N GLY A 67 -9.78 -8.51 10.00
CA GLY A 67 -9.04 -9.43 9.14
C GLY A 67 -7.75 -8.87 8.53
N PHE A 68 -7.17 -7.84 9.15
CA PHE A 68 -5.92 -7.21 8.75
C PHE A 68 -4.93 -7.16 9.91
N ASP A 69 -3.64 -7.03 9.64
CA ASP A 69 -2.63 -6.86 10.68
C ASP A 69 -2.27 -5.37 10.81
N ALA A 70 -1.90 -4.95 12.03
CA ALA A 70 -1.51 -3.57 12.30
C ALA A 70 -0.34 -3.50 13.28
N ALA A 71 0.54 -2.52 13.08
CA ALA A 71 1.64 -2.18 13.98
C ALA A 71 1.70 -0.67 14.18
N GLU A 72 2.06 -0.21 15.37
CA GLU A 72 2.23 1.22 15.65
C GLU A 72 3.49 1.76 14.98
N LEU A 73 3.39 2.91 14.33
CA LEU A 73 4.50 3.58 13.66
C LEU A 73 5.03 4.68 14.56
N ARG A 74 6.27 4.51 15.05
CA ARG A 74 6.85 5.42 16.04
C ARG A 74 7.99 6.29 15.51
N ASP A 75 8.70 5.92 14.43
CA ASP A 75 9.89 6.68 13.99
C ASP A 75 10.18 6.70 12.47
N ALA A 76 11.05 7.63 12.05
CA ALA A 76 11.59 7.74 10.68
C ALA A 76 12.40 6.50 10.24
N ASN A 77 12.91 5.72 11.19
CA ASN A 77 13.60 4.46 10.92
C ASN A 77 12.64 3.38 10.35
N ASP A 78 11.33 3.51 10.57
CA ASP A 78 10.31 2.65 9.96
C ASP A 78 10.12 2.94 8.46
N GLN A 79 10.62 4.07 7.96
CA GLN A 79 10.44 4.50 6.57
C GLN A 79 11.33 3.66 5.62
N SER A 80 12.59 3.40 5.99
CA SER A 80 13.51 2.57 5.20
C SER A 80 13.07 1.10 5.18
N ALA A 81 12.57 0.59 6.31
CA ALA A 81 12.00 -0.75 6.41
C ALA A 81 10.78 -0.93 5.49
N ARG A 82 9.96 0.12 5.32
CA ARG A 82 8.82 0.11 4.39
C ARG A 82 9.24 0.08 2.94
N ASP A 83 10.22 0.89 2.54
CA ASP A 83 10.70 0.91 1.16
C ASP A 83 11.23 -0.49 0.76
N VAL A 84 11.94 -1.16 1.67
CA VAL A 84 12.40 -2.54 1.48
C VAL A 84 11.23 -3.52 1.37
N ALA A 85 10.20 -3.40 2.23
CA ALA A 85 9.01 -4.25 2.18
C ALA A 85 8.18 -4.04 0.89
N GLU A 86 8.09 -2.80 0.40
CA GLU A 86 7.40 -2.46 -0.85
C GLU A 86 8.13 -3.06 -2.06
N GLN A 87 9.47 -2.96 -2.08
CA GLN A 87 10.29 -3.60 -3.12
C GLN A 87 10.17 -5.12 -3.11
N ALA A 88 10.21 -5.75 -1.93
CA ALA A 88 10.03 -7.20 -1.80
C ALA A 88 8.64 -7.64 -2.29
N HIS A 89 7.61 -6.86 -2.01
CA HIS A 89 6.26 -7.12 -2.51
C HIS A 89 6.15 -7.03 -4.03
N TYR A 90 6.74 -5.99 -4.63
CA TYR A 90 6.78 -5.83 -6.09
C TYR A 90 7.53 -6.99 -6.77
N GLN A 91 8.69 -7.39 -6.23
CA GLN A 91 9.44 -8.54 -6.74
C GLN A 91 8.63 -9.83 -6.65
N ARG A 92 7.89 -10.02 -5.55
CA ARG A 92 7.00 -11.19 -5.39
C ARG A 92 5.87 -11.21 -6.42
N LEU A 93 5.27 -10.06 -6.74
CA LEU A 93 4.25 -9.98 -7.80
C LEU A 93 4.82 -10.34 -9.17
N LEU A 94 6.03 -9.85 -9.49
CA LEU A 94 6.72 -10.23 -10.73
C LEU A 94 7.06 -11.71 -10.78
N LEU A 95 7.53 -12.28 -9.67
CA LEU A 95 7.83 -13.71 -9.58
C LEU A 95 6.53 -14.53 -9.76
N ASN A 96 5.45 -14.18 -9.07
CA ASN A 96 4.16 -14.84 -9.20
C ASN A 96 3.62 -14.76 -10.64
N THR A 97 3.78 -13.61 -11.29
CA THR A 97 3.47 -13.40 -12.71
C THR A 97 4.30 -14.31 -13.59
N GLY A 98 5.61 -14.41 -13.33
CA GLY A 98 6.52 -15.26 -14.08
C GLY A 98 6.19 -16.74 -13.93
N VAL A 99 5.92 -17.21 -12.71
CA VAL A 99 5.54 -18.61 -12.45
C VAL A 99 4.23 -18.97 -13.13
N ALA A 100 3.19 -18.13 -12.98
CA ALA A 100 1.90 -18.37 -13.62
C ALA A 100 2.01 -18.25 -15.15
N GLY A 101 2.73 -17.25 -15.64
CA GLY A 101 2.97 -17.00 -17.07
C GLY A 101 3.76 -18.11 -17.75
N ALA A 102 4.73 -18.72 -17.04
CA ALA A 102 5.51 -19.84 -17.54
C ALA A 102 4.65 -21.10 -17.78
N LEU A 103 3.55 -21.27 -17.03
CA LEU A 103 2.58 -22.32 -17.27
C LEU A 103 1.51 -21.90 -18.30
N ALA A 104 1.04 -20.66 -18.21
CA ALA A 104 -0.01 -20.11 -19.06
C ALA A 104 0.39 -20.01 -20.54
N ALA A 105 1.54 -19.41 -20.84
CA ALA A 105 1.93 -19.10 -22.22
C ALA A 105 2.16 -20.36 -23.07
N PRO A 106 2.87 -21.42 -22.60
CA PRO A 106 3.00 -22.64 -23.37
C PRO A 106 1.68 -23.37 -23.57
N LEU A 107 0.81 -23.43 -22.55
CA LEU A 107 -0.51 -24.05 -22.68
C LEU A 107 -1.37 -23.32 -23.71
N MET A 108 -1.43 -21.99 -23.64
CA MET A 108 -2.18 -21.15 -24.58
C MET A 108 -1.66 -21.29 -26.02
N MET A 109 -0.33 -21.29 -26.21
CA MET A 109 0.26 -21.48 -27.53
C MET A 109 0.00 -22.90 -28.08
N ALA A 110 0.13 -23.92 -27.24
CA ALA A 110 -0.10 -25.31 -27.64
C ALA A 110 -1.56 -25.57 -27.98
N GLU A 111 -2.49 -24.95 -27.26
CA GLU A 111 -3.93 -25.01 -27.57
C GLU A 111 -4.24 -24.31 -28.90
N MET A 112 -3.71 -23.11 -29.12
CA MET A 112 -3.94 -22.35 -30.36
C MET A 112 -3.44 -23.09 -31.61
N VAL A 113 -2.33 -23.84 -31.49
CA VAL A 113 -1.76 -24.64 -32.60
C VAL A 113 -2.40 -26.03 -32.69
N GLY A 114 -3.26 -26.42 -31.74
CA GLY A 114 -3.92 -27.73 -31.72
C GLY A 114 -2.97 -28.89 -31.40
N TRP A 115 -1.86 -28.63 -30.71
CA TRP A 115 -0.84 -29.63 -30.37
C TRP A 115 -1.19 -30.42 -29.09
N LEU A 116 -2.20 -29.98 -28.34
CA LEU A 116 -2.59 -30.64 -27.10
C LEU A 116 -3.34 -31.96 -27.36
N PRO A 117 -3.09 -33.02 -26.56
CA PRO A 117 -3.74 -34.31 -26.75
C PRO A 117 -5.23 -34.25 -26.41
N MET A 118 -6.03 -35.02 -27.16
CA MET A 118 -7.47 -35.14 -26.90
C MET A 118 -7.74 -35.78 -25.53
N LEU A 119 -8.61 -35.14 -24.74
CA LEU A 119 -9.07 -35.59 -23.42
C LEU A 119 -9.67 -37.00 -23.41
N THR A 120 -10.20 -37.47 -24.54
CA THR A 120 -10.82 -38.79 -24.69
C THR A 120 -9.82 -39.95 -24.77
N THR A 121 -8.54 -39.66 -25.00
CA THR A 121 -7.48 -40.67 -25.05
C THR A 121 -6.88 -40.92 -23.67
N ALA A 122 -6.49 -42.16 -23.34
CA ALA A 122 -5.89 -42.46 -22.03
C ALA A 122 -4.62 -41.64 -21.76
N ALA A 123 -3.78 -41.45 -22.79
CA ALA A 123 -2.58 -40.61 -22.69
C ALA A 123 -2.93 -39.12 -22.50
N GLY A 124 -3.95 -38.63 -23.21
CA GLY A 124 -4.44 -37.26 -23.05
C GLY A 124 -5.05 -37.01 -21.68
N GLN A 125 -5.81 -37.96 -21.13
CA GLN A 125 -6.38 -37.86 -19.80
C GLN A 125 -5.27 -37.73 -18.73
N VAL A 126 -4.23 -38.56 -18.79
CA VAL A 126 -3.08 -38.45 -17.88
C VAL A 126 -2.37 -37.10 -18.03
N PHE A 127 -2.15 -36.65 -19.26
CA PHE A 127 -1.56 -35.33 -19.52
C PHE A 127 -2.38 -34.21 -18.86
N TRP A 128 -3.71 -34.19 -19.05
CA TRP A 128 -4.57 -33.16 -18.49
C TRP A 128 -4.71 -33.23 -16.96
N ILE A 129 -4.61 -34.42 -16.35
CA ILE A 129 -4.52 -34.55 -14.88
C ILE A 129 -3.24 -33.89 -14.37
N VAL A 130 -2.10 -34.17 -15.03
CA VAL A 130 -0.82 -33.56 -14.66
C VAL A 130 -0.88 -32.04 -14.83
N VAL A 131 -1.42 -31.54 -15.95
CA VAL A 131 -1.65 -30.11 -16.17
C VAL A 131 -2.57 -29.54 -15.08
N GLY A 132 -3.65 -30.22 -14.73
CA GLY A 132 -4.56 -29.81 -13.66
C GLY A 132 -3.88 -29.68 -12.30
N LEU A 133 -3.01 -30.62 -11.94
CA LEU A 133 -2.21 -30.57 -10.71
C LEU A 133 -1.18 -29.44 -10.73
N LEU A 134 -0.50 -29.22 -11.86
CA LEU A 134 0.44 -28.10 -12.04
C LEU A 134 -0.28 -26.76 -11.96
N THR A 135 -1.46 -26.66 -12.57
CA THR A 135 -2.32 -25.46 -12.49
C THR A 135 -2.78 -25.22 -11.06
N LEU A 136 -3.16 -26.25 -10.31
CA LEU A 136 -3.51 -26.12 -8.89
C LEU A 136 -2.32 -25.59 -8.07
N ALA A 137 -1.12 -26.15 -8.30
CA ALA A 137 0.09 -25.69 -7.63
C ALA A 137 0.41 -24.22 -7.96
N ALA A 138 0.27 -23.81 -9.23
CA ALA A 138 0.44 -22.43 -9.66
C ALA A 138 -0.64 -21.50 -9.05
N MET A 139 -1.89 -21.95 -8.95
CA MET A 139 -2.98 -21.22 -8.30
C MET A 139 -2.72 -21.00 -6.81
N ILE A 140 -2.23 -22.02 -6.10
CA ILE A 140 -1.89 -21.91 -4.67
C ILE A 140 -0.70 -20.96 -4.48
N TYR A 141 0.35 -21.11 -5.29
CA TYR A 141 1.57 -20.31 -5.17
C TYR A 141 1.38 -18.85 -5.60
N SER A 142 0.95 -18.63 -6.85
CA SER A 142 0.83 -17.29 -7.44
C SER A 142 -0.51 -16.62 -7.11
N GLY A 143 -1.57 -17.39 -6.86
CA GLY A 143 -2.92 -16.88 -6.64
C GLY A 143 -3.46 -17.05 -5.22
N GLY A 144 -2.75 -17.73 -4.31
CA GLY A 144 -3.28 -18.06 -2.98
C GLY A 144 -3.74 -16.85 -2.16
N HIS A 145 -3.12 -15.69 -2.38
CA HIS A 145 -3.53 -14.44 -1.73
C HIS A 145 -4.91 -13.94 -2.18
N PHE A 146 -5.33 -14.19 -3.41
CA PHE A 146 -6.70 -13.89 -3.88
C PHE A 146 -7.72 -14.78 -3.17
N PHE A 147 -7.45 -16.08 -3.02
CA PHE A 147 -8.35 -17.00 -2.31
C PHE A 147 -8.48 -16.65 -0.82
N MET A 148 -7.37 -16.31 -0.16
CA MET A 148 -7.39 -15.83 1.22
C MET A 148 -8.11 -14.46 1.35
N GLY A 149 -7.97 -13.59 0.36
CA GLY A 149 -8.71 -12.32 0.26
C GLY A 149 -10.21 -12.56 0.14
N ALA A 150 -10.63 -13.35 -0.84
CA ALA A 150 -12.02 -13.73 -1.08
C ALA A 150 -12.67 -14.35 0.16
N TRP A 151 -11.98 -15.27 0.85
CA TRP A 151 -12.49 -15.89 2.07
C TRP A 151 -12.72 -14.88 3.20
N ARG A 152 -11.80 -13.93 3.37
CA ARG A 152 -11.97 -12.84 4.35
C ARG A 152 -13.18 -11.97 4.00
N GLN A 153 -13.33 -11.58 2.73
CA GLN A 153 -14.45 -10.76 2.27
C GLN A 153 -15.80 -11.48 2.44
N PHE A 154 -15.85 -12.77 2.13
CA PHE A 154 -17.03 -13.60 2.35
C PHE A 154 -17.47 -13.59 3.82
N ARG A 155 -16.53 -13.74 4.78
CA ARG A 155 -16.86 -13.66 6.23
C ARG A 155 -17.42 -12.30 6.64
N HIS A 156 -17.00 -11.23 5.96
CA HIS A 156 -17.46 -9.87 6.23
C HIS A 156 -18.65 -9.44 5.36
N HIS A 157 -19.30 -10.37 4.64
CA HIS A 157 -20.46 -10.12 3.79
C HIS A 157 -20.23 -9.05 2.72
N SER A 158 -19.00 -8.98 2.19
CA SER A 158 -18.59 -8.08 1.12
C SER A 158 -18.04 -8.86 -0.07
N ALA A 159 -18.11 -8.26 -1.26
CA ALA A 159 -17.52 -8.79 -2.49
C ALA A 159 -16.58 -7.75 -3.12
N ASN A 160 -15.46 -8.21 -3.65
CA ASN A 160 -14.43 -7.36 -4.27
C ASN A 160 -13.75 -8.08 -5.45
N MET A 161 -12.71 -7.46 -6.00
CA MET A 161 -11.88 -8.04 -7.07
C MET A 161 -11.32 -9.43 -6.70
N ASP A 162 -10.81 -9.64 -5.47
CA ASP A 162 -10.30 -10.95 -5.02
C ASP A 162 -11.38 -12.04 -5.10
N THR A 163 -12.62 -11.68 -4.76
CA THR A 163 -13.78 -12.59 -4.80
C THR A 163 -14.09 -13.03 -6.23
N LEU A 164 -14.11 -12.08 -7.18
CA LEU A 164 -14.32 -12.37 -8.59
C LEU A 164 -13.26 -13.34 -9.15
N ILE A 165 -11.99 -13.08 -8.83
CA ILE A 165 -10.85 -13.87 -9.29
C ILE A 165 -10.90 -15.27 -8.72
N ALA A 166 -11.09 -15.39 -7.40
CA ALA A 166 -11.12 -16.68 -6.72
C ALA A 166 -12.26 -17.56 -7.23
N LEU A 167 -13.46 -16.98 -7.42
CA LEU A 167 -14.59 -17.72 -7.96
C LEU A 167 -14.39 -18.12 -9.42
N GLY A 168 -13.94 -17.20 -10.29
CA GLY A 168 -13.76 -17.48 -11.71
C GLY A 168 -12.68 -18.53 -11.96
N THR A 169 -11.49 -18.35 -11.37
CA THR A 169 -10.36 -19.28 -11.54
C THR A 169 -10.60 -20.60 -10.81
N GLY A 170 -11.25 -20.57 -9.65
CA GLY A 170 -11.65 -21.76 -8.91
C GLY A 170 -12.69 -22.60 -9.65
N ALA A 171 -13.71 -21.96 -10.22
CA ALA A 171 -14.74 -22.63 -11.03
C ALA A 171 -14.14 -23.22 -12.31
N ALA A 172 -13.28 -22.47 -13.02
CA ALA A 172 -12.59 -22.95 -14.21
C ALA A 172 -11.74 -24.19 -13.90
N TRP A 173 -10.94 -24.16 -12.82
CA TRP A 173 -10.14 -25.31 -12.43
C TRP A 173 -10.99 -26.52 -12.01
N LEU A 174 -12.02 -26.30 -11.18
CA LEU A 174 -12.89 -27.36 -10.68
C LEU A 174 -13.67 -28.04 -11.82
N TYR A 175 -14.22 -27.25 -12.75
CA TYR A 175 -14.86 -27.75 -13.95
C TYR A 175 -13.88 -28.58 -14.79
N SER A 176 -12.69 -28.04 -15.07
CA SER A 176 -11.67 -28.70 -15.88
C SER A 176 -11.22 -30.02 -15.26
N MET A 177 -11.07 -30.05 -13.93
CA MET A 177 -10.69 -31.27 -13.20
C MET A 177 -11.82 -32.32 -13.24
N LEU A 178 -13.08 -31.89 -13.12
CA LEU A 178 -14.24 -32.79 -13.23
C LEU A 178 -14.34 -33.40 -14.63
N VAL A 179 -14.23 -32.59 -15.68
CA VAL A 179 -14.22 -33.06 -17.08
C VAL A 179 -13.07 -34.03 -17.32
N THR A 180 -11.90 -33.78 -16.74
CA THR A 180 -10.71 -34.60 -16.91
C THR A 180 -10.80 -35.94 -16.16
N LEU A 181 -11.31 -35.95 -14.93
CA LEU A 181 -11.46 -37.17 -14.14
C LEU A 181 -12.62 -38.04 -14.60
N PHE A 182 -13.74 -37.41 -15.01
CA PHE A 182 -14.98 -38.09 -15.36
C PHE A 182 -15.49 -37.70 -16.76
N PRO A 183 -14.72 -37.93 -17.84
CA PRO A 183 -15.08 -37.48 -19.19
C PRO A 183 -16.38 -38.10 -19.71
N ALA A 184 -16.76 -39.28 -19.21
CA ALA A 184 -18.01 -39.96 -19.58
C ALA A 184 -19.27 -39.29 -19.01
N SER A 185 -19.15 -38.54 -17.90
CA SER A 185 -20.28 -37.84 -17.27
C SER A 185 -20.65 -36.53 -17.97
N VAL A 186 -19.81 -36.09 -18.90
CA VAL A 186 -19.95 -34.80 -19.60
C VAL A 186 -20.25 -35.05 -21.09
N PRO A 187 -21.27 -34.38 -21.67
CA PRO A 187 -21.57 -34.45 -23.10
C PRO A 187 -20.34 -34.14 -23.95
N SER A 188 -20.19 -34.79 -25.11
CA SER A 188 -19.01 -34.66 -25.97
C SER A 188 -18.71 -33.21 -26.38
N LEU A 189 -19.75 -32.40 -26.60
CA LEU A 189 -19.61 -30.97 -26.93
C LEU A 189 -19.04 -30.11 -25.78
N ALA A 190 -19.11 -30.59 -24.54
CA ALA A 190 -18.70 -29.84 -23.35
C ALA A 190 -17.35 -30.32 -22.77
N ARG A 191 -16.65 -31.25 -23.43
CA ARG A 191 -15.36 -31.80 -22.96
C ARG A 191 -14.18 -30.91 -23.33
N HIS A 192 -14.20 -29.67 -22.85
CA HIS A 192 -13.07 -28.74 -22.92
C HIS A 192 -12.55 -28.45 -21.52
N ALA A 193 -11.23 -28.47 -21.35
CA ALA A 193 -10.58 -28.04 -20.13
C ALA A 193 -10.18 -26.57 -20.27
N TYR A 194 -10.30 -25.82 -19.18
CA TYR A 194 -10.04 -24.38 -19.05
C TYR A 194 -8.92 -24.09 -18.04
N PHE A 195 -7.94 -25.00 -17.94
CA PHE A 195 -6.83 -24.85 -17.00
C PHE A 195 -5.95 -23.64 -17.35
N GLU A 196 -5.74 -23.41 -18.63
CA GLU A 196 -5.04 -22.26 -19.20
C GLU A 196 -5.75 -20.95 -18.88
N ALA A 197 -7.08 -20.88 -18.97
CA ALA A 197 -7.84 -19.68 -18.60
C ALA A 197 -7.61 -19.32 -17.13
N ALA A 198 -7.68 -20.31 -16.23
CA ALA A 198 -7.48 -20.10 -14.80
C ALA A 198 -6.08 -19.50 -14.48
N VAL A 199 -5.01 -20.09 -15.03
CA VAL A 199 -3.65 -19.62 -14.77
C VAL A 199 -3.32 -18.32 -15.51
N THR A 200 -3.88 -18.11 -16.71
CA THR A 200 -3.71 -16.87 -17.49
C THR A 200 -4.30 -15.68 -16.77
N ILE A 201 -5.52 -15.83 -16.23
CA ILE A 201 -6.16 -14.78 -15.43
C ILE A 201 -5.27 -14.40 -14.24
N ILE A 202 -4.74 -15.40 -13.50
CA ILE A 202 -3.84 -15.14 -12.35
C ILE A 202 -2.55 -14.44 -12.78
N ALA A 203 -1.96 -14.83 -13.92
CA ALA A 203 -0.76 -14.20 -14.44
C ALA A 203 -0.99 -12.73 -14.82
N LEU A 204 -2.04 -12.45 -15.59
CA LEU A 204 -2.36 -11.09 -16.05
C LEU A 204 -2.73 -10.16 -14.89
N ILE A 205 -3.44 -10.66 -13.89
CA ILE A 205 -3.83 -9.85 -12.74
C ILE A 205 -2.62 -9.55 -11.87
N ASN A 206 -1.77 -10.53 -11.57
CA ASN A 206 -0.51 -10.28 -10.86
C ASN A 206 0.37 -9.27 -11.61
N LEU A 207 0.42 -9.35 -12.94
CA LEU A 207 1.14 -8.38 -13.77
C LEU A 207 0.52 -6.98 -13.66
N GLY A 208 -0.81 -6.87 -13.74
CA GLY A 208 -1.54 -5.63 -13.54
C GLY A 208 -1.24 -5.00 -12.19
N SER A 209 -1.30 -5.78 -11.11
CA SER A 209 -0.94 -5.34 -9.76
C SER A 209 0.53 -4.94 -9.63
N ALA A 210 1.45 -5.61 -10.32
CA ALA A 210 2.86 -5.22 -10.37
C ALA A 210 3.05 -3.86 -11.07
N LEU A 211 2.38 -3.64 -12.21
CA LEU A 211 2.40 -2.37 -12.94
C LEU A 211 1.80 -1.23 -12.11
N GLU A 212 0.71 -1.51 -11.41
CA GLU A 212 0.07 -0.59 -10.48
C GLU A 212 1.01 -0.20 -9.32
N SER A 213 1.64 -1.19 -8.68
CA SER A 213 2.63 -0.95 -7.62
C SER A 213 3.80 -0.11 -8.12
N ARG A 214 4.33 -0.39 -9.32
CA ARG A 214 5.40 0.40 -9.93
C ARG A 214 4.99 1.84 -10.22
N ALA A 215 3.76 2.06 -10.70
CA ALA A 215 3.24 3.39 -10.97
C ALA A 215 3.11 4.21 -9.67
N ARG A 216 2.64 3.58 -8.59
CA ARG A 216 2.55 4.21 -7.26
C ARG A 216 3.91 4.53 -6.66
N GLY A 217 4.85 3.59 -6.68
CA GLY A 217 6.19 3.80 -6.13
C GLY A 217 6.89 5.01 -6.76
N LYS A 218 6.71 5.25 -8.07
CA LYS A 218 7.23 6.45 -8.74
C LYS A 218 6.62 7.75 -8.22
N ALA A 219 5.32 7.77 -7.94
CA ALA A 219 4.64 8.95 -7.39
C ALA A 219 5.12 9.24 -5.95
N SER A 220 5.24 8.20 -5.12
CA SER A 220 5.74 8.30 -3.75
C SER A 220 7.20 8.78 -3.68
N ALA A 221 8.05 8.35 -4.62
CA ALA A 221 9.45 8.76 -4.68
C ALA A 221 9.65 10.27 -4.92
N ALA A 222 8.74 10.93 -5.65
CA ALA A 222 8.80 12.38 -5.86
C ALA A 222 8.57 13.15 -4.55
N ILE A 223 7.67 12.68 -3.69
CA ILE A 223 7.41 13.25 -2.37
C ILE A 223 8.59 12.99 -1.43
N GLN A 224 9.20 11.79 -1.49
CA GLN A 224 10.38 11.46 -0.69
C GLN A 224 11.59 12.35 -0.99
N ARG A 225 11.76 12.84 -2.23
CA ARG A 225 12.84 13.78 -2.56
C ARG A 225 12.74 15.11 -1.81
N LEU A 226 11.54 15.53 -1.40
CA LEU A 226 11.35 16.71 -0.55
C LEU A 226 11.79 16.45 0.90
N ILE A 227 11.62 15.21 1.39
CA ILE A 227 11.98 14.80 2.77
C ILE A 227 13.49 14.60 2.91
N GLY A 228 14.16 14.09 1.86
CA GLY A 228 15.61 13.91 1.84
C GLY A 228 16.44 15.19 1.94
N LEU A 229 15.79 16.37 1.97
CA LEU A 229 16.45 17.65 2.13
C LEU A 229 16.75 18.01 3.60
N GLN A 230 16.19 17.29 4.57
CA GLN A 230 16.40 17.56 6.00
C GLN A 230 17.80 17.08 6.44
N PRO A 231 18.57 17.91 7.17
CA PRO A 231 19.84 17.50 7.76
C PRO A 231 19.64 16.36 8.76
N LYS A 232 20.52 15.36 8.74
CA LYS A 232 20.49 14.24 9.71
C LYS A 232 21.20 14.59 11.03
N THR A 233 22.08 15.58 10.99
CA THR A 233 22.89 16.02 12.13
C THR A 233 22.77 17.53 12.31
N ALA A 234 22.95 17.98 13.54
CA ALA A 234 23.01 19.38 13.90
C ALA A 234 24.19 19.60 14.85
N ARG A 235 24.84 20.75 14.74
CA ARG A 235 25.95 21.12 15.61
C ARG A 235 25.45 21.89 16.82
N ILE A 236 25.52 21.26 17.99
CA ILE A 236 25.12 21.89 19.26
C ILE A 236 26.31 22.59 19.92
N VAL A 237 26.00 23.68 20.61
CA VAL A 237 26.95 24.51 21.35
C VAL A 237 26.63 24.41 22.85
N GLU A 238 27.53 23.83 23.62
CA GLU A 238 27.43 23.72 25.08
C GLU A 238 28.64 24.39 25.72
N GLY A 239 28.46 25.65 26.15
CA GLY A 239 29.58 26.48 26.61
C GLY A 239 30.55 26.79 25.47
N ASP A 240 31.80 26.34 25.60
CA ASP A 240 32.86 26.54 24.60
C ASP A 240 33.10 25.31 23.70
N GLN A 241 32.28 24.26 23.85
CA GLN A 241 32.41 23.03 23.07
C GLN A 241 31.32 22.92 22.00
N GLU A 242 31.75 22.60 20.78
CA GLU A 242 30.90 22.23 19.65
C GLU A 242 30.89 20.70 19.51
N ARG A 243 29.71 20.09 19.43
CA ARG A 243 29.56 18.67 19.08
C ARG A 243 28.47 18.46 18.05
N ASP A 244 28.70 17.56 17.11
CA ASP A 244 27.69 17.16 16.13
C ASP A 244 26.81 16.07 16.75
N ALA A 245 25.49 16.29 16.76
CA ALA A 245 24.51 15.39 17.34
C ALA A 245 23.45 14.99 16.29
N PRO A 246 22.88 13.78 16.36
CA PRO A 246 21.74 13.41 15.52
C PRO A 246 20.57 14.36 15.76
N ILE A 247 19.86 14.74 14.68
CA ILE A 247 18.75 15.71 14.75
C ILE A 247 17.62 15.26 15.69
N GLU A 248 17.45 13.95 15.88
CA GLU A 248 16.46 13.35 16.80
C GLU A 248 16.76 13.65 18.28
N THR A 249 18.02 13.92 18.62
CA THR A 249 18.45 14.20 20.01
C THR A 249 18.33 15.67 20.39
N ILE A 250 17.97 16.53 19.43
CA ILE A 250 17.87 17.98 19.63
C ILE A 250 16.58 18.31 20.37
N ALA A 251 16.73 18.95 21.53
CA ALA A 251 15.61 19.43 22.34
C ALA A 251 15.38 20.94 22.18
N VAL A 252 14.15 21.37 22.47
CA VAL A 252 13.80 22.79 22.55
C VAL A 252 14.70 23.48 23.58
N GLY A 253 15.23 24.65 23.23
CA GLY A 253 16.12 25.44 24.08
C GLY A 253 17.62 25.20 23.86
N MET A 254 18.02 24.14 23.13
CA MET A 254 19.43 23.91 22.78
C MET A 254 19.95 24.99 21.81
N LEU A 255 21.23 25.35 21.97
CA LEU A 255 21.91 26.27 21.06
C LEU A 255 22.57 25.49 19.92
N ILE A 256 22.33 25.95 18.70
CA ILE A 256 22.79 25.30 17.49
C ILE A 256 23.59 26.31 16.66
N ARG A 257 24.76 25.89 16.18
CA ARG A 257 25.60 26.70 15.28
C ARG A 257 25.42 26.23 13.84
N VAL A 258 25.17 27.17 12.94
CA VAL A 258 25.06 26.92 11.49
C VAL A 258 26.05 27.81 10.77
N ARG A 259 26.89 27.19 9.95
CA ARG A 259 27.94 27.85 9.16
C ARG A 259 27.41 28.28 7.78
N PRO A 260 28.11 29.20 7.08
CA PRO A 260 27.82 29.50 5.68
C PRO A 260 27.77 28.23 4.83
N GLY A 261 26.73 28.07 4.02
CA GLY A 261 26.48 26.90 3.17
C GLY A 261 25.79 25.72 3.85
N GLU A 262 25.57 25.76 5.17
CA GLU A 262 24.82 24.71 5.88
C GLU A 262 23.31 24.99 5.88
N LYS A 263 22.52 23.91 5.87
CA LYS A 263 21.07 24.00 6.05
C LYS A 263 20.73 24.15 7.52
N ILE A 264 19.71 24.94 7.80
CA ILE A 264 19.18 25.11 9.16
C ILE A 264 18.42 23.83 9.54
N PRO A 265 18.80 23.11 10.62
CA PRO A 265 18.26 21.78 10.91
C PRO A 265 16.84 21.84 11.51
N VAL A 266 16.56 22.81 12.38
CA VAL A 266 15.30 22.95 13.12
C VAL A 266 14.89 24.42 13.19
N ASP A 267 13.64 24.70 13.54
CA ASP A 267 13.17 26.07 13.70
C ASP A 267 13.73 26.67 14.99
N GLY A 268 14.02 27.98 14.96
CA GLY A 268 14.58 28.64 16.13
C GLY A 268 14.64 30.16 16.04
N GLU A 269 15.28 30.75 17.04
CA GLU A 269 15.49 32.19 17.16
C GLU A 269 16.98 32.48 17.30
N VAL A 270 17.49 33.43 16.51
CA VAL A 270 18.92 33.78 16.48
C VAL A 270 19.30 34.45 17.80
N VAL A 271 20.32 33.91 18.46
CA VAL A 271 20.90 34.44 19.71
C VAL A 271 22.20 35.21 19.42
N SER A 272 22.90 34.87 18.35
CA SER A 272 24.16 35.54 18.00
C SER A 272 24.48 35.36 16.52
N GLY A 273 25.08 36.39 15.93
CA GLY A 273 25.52 36.41 14.54
C GLY A 273 24.55 37.13 13.62
N ARG A 274 24.98 37.29 12.36
CA ARG A 274 24.18 37.89 11.29
C ARG A 274 24.51 37.19 9.98
N SER A 275 23.49 36.82 9.23
CA SER A 275 23.65 36.14 7.94
C SER A 275 22.45 36.38 7.03
N THR A 276 22.61 36.11 5.75
CA THR A 276 21.50 35.98 4.81
C THR A 276 21.08 34.52 4.73
N VAL A 277 19.77 34.29 4.76
CA VAL A 277 19.17 32.96 4.71
C VAL A 277 18.26 32.88 3.49
N ASP A 278 18.47 31.83 2.69
CA ASP A 278 17.65 31.51 1.54
C ASP A 278 16.47 30.62 1.98
N GLU A 279 15.29 31.21 1.96
CA GLU A 279 14.02 30.58 2.29
C GLU A 279 13.20 30.20 1.04
N ALA A 280 13.76 30.31 -0.17
CA ALA A 280 13.04 30.13 -1.44
C ALA A 280 12.35 28.76 -1.56
N MET A 281 12.94 27.72 -0.97
CA MET A 281 12.37 26.37 -0.95
C MET A 281 11.07 26.25 -0.14
N LEU A 282 10.80 27.18 0.78
CA LEU A 282 9.62 27.20 1.64
C LEU A 282 8.64 28.29 1.27
N THR A 283 9.14 29.52 1.04
CA THR A 283 8.30 30.70 0.77
C THR A 283 8.06 30.94 -0.70
N GLY A 284 8.94 30.43 -1.57
CA GLY A 284 8.95 30.76 -3.01
C GLY A 284 9.57 32.11 -3.34
N GLU A 285 10.04 32.88 -2.35
CA GLU A 285 10.68 34.16 -2.57
C GLU A 285 12.17 33.97 -2.93
N ALA A 286 12.59 34.52 -4.07
CA ALA A 286 13.94 34.29 -4.61
C ALA A 286 15.05 35.09 -3.89
N LEU A 287 14.70 36.15 -3.15
CA LEU A 287 15.68 37.01 -2.50
C LEU A 287 15.98 36.48 -1.08
N PRO A 288 17.26 36.27 -0.72
CA PRO A 288 17.63 35.88 0.63
C PRO A 288 17.24 36.95 1.65
N VAL A 289 16.72 36.50 2.79
CA VAL A 289 16.30 37.38 3.88
C VAL A 289 17.46 37.52 4.87
N THR A 290 17.74 38.76 5.31
CA THR A 290 18.74 38.99 6.36
C THR A 290 18.19 38.55 7.70
N LYS A 291 18.99 37.79 8.47
CA LYS A 291 18.69 37.33 9.81
C LYS A 291 19.71 37.89 10.81
N ALA A 292 19.22 38.52 11.86
CA ALA A 292 19.98 39.06 12.98
C ALA A 292 19.44 38.56 14.33
N GLU A 293 20.11 38.93 15.42
CA GLU A 293 19.72 38.56 16.78
C GLU A 293 18.26 38.94 17.09
N GLY A 294 17.51 38.01 17.67
CA GLY A 294 16.07 38.12 17.95
C GLY A 294 15.15 37.72 16.77
N GLU A 295 15.69 37.49 15.57
CA GLU A 295 14.88 37.06 14.42
C GLU A 295 14.78 35.53 14.34
N THR A 296 13.66 35.05 13.76
CA THR A 296 13.39 33.62 13.63
C THR A 296 14.02 33.03 12.37
N VAL A 297 14.55 31.82 12.50
CA VAL A 297 15.04 30.96 11.42
C VAL A 297 14.18 29.71 11.28
N THR A 298 14.03 29.25 10.05
CA THR A 298 13.13 28.14 9.71
C THR A 298 13.94 26.90 9.30
N GLY A 299 13.58 25.73 9.81
CA GLY A 299 14.22 24.47 9.43
C GLY A 299 14.06 24.18 7.93
N GLY A 300 15.15 23.77 7.29
CA GLY A 300 15.21 23.46 5.86
C GLY A 300 15.73 24.58 4.96
N SER A 301 15.79 25.84 5.45
CA SER A 301 16.39 26.96 4.71
C SER A 301 17.91 26.86 4.66
N LEU A 302 18.54 27.53 3.69
CA LEU A 302 19.99 27.51 3.49
C LEU A 302 20.63 28.77 4.06
N ASN A 303 21.61 28.62 4.95
CA ASN A 303 22.41 29.72 5.44
C ASN A 303 23.49 30.09 4.40
N GLN A 304 23.63 31.37 4.02
CA GLN A 304 24.52 31.74 2.91
C GLN A 304 25.85 32.37 3.36
N SER A 305 25.84 33.49 4.09
CA SER A 305 27.04 34.35 4.19
C SER A 305 27.75 34.34 5.55
N GLY A 306 27.00 34.31 6.65
CA GLY A 306 27.52 34.42 8.01
C GLY A 306 27.26 33.18 8.87
N THR A 307 27.89 33.11 10.04
CA THR A 307 27.60 32.08 11.04
C THR A 307 26.47 32.56 11.94
N LEU A 308 25.51 31.68 12.21
CA LEU A 308 24.42 31.93 13.14
C LEU A 308 24.52 30.96 14.31
N ILE A 309 24.30 31.48 15.53
CA ILE A 309 23.99 30.67 16.70
C ILE A 309 22.53 30.98 17.05
N PHE A 310 21.70 29.96 17.05
CA PHE A 310 20.28 30.11 17.30
C PHE A 310 19.81 29.10 18.35
N ARG A 311 18.75 29.46 19.07
CA ARG A 311 18.08 28.62 20.06
C ARG A 311 16.94 27.87 19.40
N ALA A 312 16.91 26.54 19.52
CA ALA A 312 15.84 25.71 18.97
C ALA A 312 14.50 26.05 19.65
N THR A 313 13.46 26.36 18.86
CA THR A 313 12.11 26.65 19.36
C THR A 313 11.13 25.55 19.02
N ARG A 314 11.24 24.93 17.84
CA ARG A 314 10.45 23.76 17.42
C ARG A 314 11.37 22.72 16.80
N VAL A 315 11.19 21.46 17.21
CA VAL A 315 12.02 20.31 16.79
C VAL A 315 11.13 19.16 16.32
N GLY A 316 11.67 18.26 15.51
CA GLY A 316 10.95 17.08 15.01
C GLY A 316 9.64 17.43 14.28
N GLU A 317 8.55 16.76 14.64
CA GLU A 317 7.21 16.94 14.05
C GLU A 317 6.63 18.35 14.26
N ALA A 318 7.15 19.12 15.22
CA ALA A 318 6.68 20.47 15.49
C ALA A 318 7.24 21.53 14.53
N THR A 319 8.28 21.21 13.73
CA THR A 319 8.89 22.17 12.79
C THR A 319 7.93 22.59 11.66
N LEU A 320 8.10 23.80 11.11
CA LEU A 320 7.28 24.29 10.00
C LEU A 320 7.36 23.34 8.79
N LEU A 321 8.56 22.90 8.43
CA LEU A 321 8.77 21.97 7.32
C LEU A 321 8.04 20.63 7.58
N ALA A 322 8.11 20.08 8.80
CA ALA A 322 7.38 18.86 9.13
C ALA A 322 5.86 19.06 9.04
N GLN A 323 5.33 20.21 9.44
CA GLN A 323 3.91 20.55 9.31
C GLN A 323 3.47 20.71 7.84
N ILE A 324 4.30 21.33 7.00
CA ILE A 324 4.05 21.43 5.55
C ILE A 324 4.04 20.03 4.94
N ILE A 325 5.04 19.20 5.24
CA ILE A 325 5.11 17.81 4.75
C ILE A 325 3.88 17.02 5.21
N ALA A 326 3.50 17.14 6.47
CA ALA A 326 2.31 16.48 7.02
C ALA A 326 1.03 16.94 6.31
N SER A 327 0.89 18.25 6.07
CA SER A 327 -0.28 18.84 5.39
C SER A 327 -0.37 18.41 3.92
N VAL A 328 0.75 18.39 3.19
CA VAL A 328 0.81 17.92 1.81
C VAL A 328 0.49 16.43 1.72
N ARG A 329 1.07 15.62 2.62
CA ARG A 329 0.76 14.19 2.71
C ARG A 329 -0.72 13.96 3.01
N GLN A 330 -1.29 14.71 3.94
CA GLN A 330 -2.71 14.65 4.30
C GLN A 330 -3.63 15.01 3.12
N ALA A 331 -3.22 15.98 2.30
CA ALA A 331 -3.95 16.32 1.08
C ALA A 331 -3.84 15.22 0.01
N GLN A 332 -2.66 14.62 -0.16
CA GLN A 332 -2.38 13.56 -1.14
C GLN A 332 -2.90 12.18 -0.71
N SER A 333 -3.10 11.94 0.59
CA SER A 333 -3.71 10.73 1.13
C SER A 333 -5.22 10.68 0.93
N SER A 334 -5.82 11.77 0.44
CA SER A 334 -7.21 11.79 0.05
C SER A 334 -7.43 10.89 -1.17
N LYS A 335 -8.32 9.90 -0.99
CA LYS A 335 -8.59 8.75 -1.87
C LYS A 335 -8.49 9.07 -3.37
N PRO A 336 -7.66 8.35 -4.16
CA PRO A 336 -7.74 8.36 -5.61
C PRO A 336 -9.14 7.87 -6.06
N PRO A 337 -9.94 8.70 -6.76
CA PRO A 337 -11.33 8.39 -7.07
C PRO A 337 -11.49 7.16 -7.98
N ILE A 338 -10.49 6.85 -8.80
CA ILE A 338 -10.55 5.76 -9.79
C ILE A 338 -10.51 4.37 -9.15
N ALA A 339 -9.70 4.15 -8.11
CA ALA A 339 -9.60 2.83 -7.46
C ALA A 339 -10.89 2.44 -6.73
N LYS A 340 -11.62 3.43 -6.18
CA LYS A 340 -12.93 3.20 -5.57
C LYS A 340 -13.98 2.71 -6.57
N LEU A 341 -13.94 3.20 -7.81
CA LEU A 341 -14.91 2.83 -8.83
C LEU A 341 -14.79 1.35 -9.21
N ALA A 342 -13.57 0.83 -9.35
CA ALA A 342 -13.35 -0.57 -9.67
C ALA A 342 -13.92 -1.51 -8.60
N ASP A 343 -13.67 -1.21 -7.32
CA ASP A 343 -14.20 -2.02 -6.21
C ASP A 343 -15.72 -1.89 -6.05
N GLN A 344 -16.29 -0.70 -6.28
CA GLN A 344 -17.75 -0.51 -6.28
C GLN A 344 -18.42 -1.30 -7.40
N VAL A 345 -17.84 -1.31 -8.60
CA VAL A 345 -18.34 -2.12 -9.72
C VAL A 345 -18.25 -3.59 -9.35
N ALA A 346 -17.13 -4.07 -8.82
CA ALA A 346 -16.97 -5.47 -8.41
C ALA A 346 -17.99 -5.90 -7.35
N ALA A 347 -18.29 -5.03 -6.37
CA ALA A 347 -19.25 -5.31 -5.30
C ALA A 347 -20.68 -5.54 -5.81
N VAL A 348 -21.06 -4.93 -6.94
CA VAL A 348 -22.37 -5.14 -7.59
C VAL A 348 -22.30 -6.23 -8.65
N PHE A 349 -21.22 -6.27 -9.43
CA PHE A 349 -21.02 -7.18 -10.55
C PHE A 349 -20.93 -8.63 -10.08
N VAL A 350 -20.16 -8.92 -9.02
CA VAL A 350 -19.97 -10.29 -8.53
C VAL A 350 -21.29 -10.95 -8.09
N PRO A 351 -22.11 -10.34 -7.20
CA PRO A 351 -23.43 -10.90 -6.88
C PRO A 351 -24.34 -11.03 -8.10
N SER A 352 -24.32 -10.05 -9.01
CA SER A 352 -25.15 -10.07 -10.22
C SER A 352 -24.81 -11.25 -11.12
N VAL A 353 -23.53 -11.51 -11.36
CA VAL A 353 -23.07 -12.65 -12.17
C VAL A 353 -23.42 -13.98 -11.49
N LEU A 354 -23.29 -14.09 -10.17
CA LEU A 354 -23.69 -15.29 -9.44
C LEU A 354 -25.19 -15.55 -9.55
N ILE A 355 -26.02 -14.52 -9.42
CA ILE A 355 -27.47 -14.62 -9.60
C ILE A 355 -27.79 -15.09 -11.01
N ILE A 356 -27.18 -14.47 -12.03
CA ILE A 356 -27.38 -14.86 -13.44
C ILE A 356 -26.94 -16.31 -13.67
N ALA A 357 -25.80 -16.73 -13.11
CA ALA A 357 -25.30 -18.09 -13.25
C ALA A 357 -26.28 -19.12 -12.64
N VAL A 358 -26.80 -18.86 -11.45
CA VAL A 358 -27.80 -19.72 -10.80
C VAL A 358 -29.11 -19.75 -11.59
N LEU A 359 -29.62 -18.58 -12.02
CA LEU A 359 -30.84 -18.51 -12.81
C LEU A 359 -30.70 -19.25 -14.15
N THR A 360 -29.56 -19.11 -14.81
CA THR A 360 -29.27 -19.79 -16.07
C THR A 360 -29.18 -21.30 -15.87
N ALA A 361 -28.48 -21.75 -14.83
CA ALA A 361 -28.41 -23.17 -14.50
C ALA A 361 -29.80 -23.76 -14.20
N LEU A 362 -30.64 -23.05 -13.44
CA LEU A 362 -32.01 -23.47 -13.15
C LEU A 362 -32.90 -23.47 -14.41
N ALA A 363 -32.75 -22.48 -15.28
CA ALA A 363 -33.51 -22.41 -16.53
C ALA A 363 -33.15 -23.59 -17.45
N TRP A 364 -31.86 -23.88 -17.64
CA TRP A 364 -31.41 -25.02 -18.44
C TRP A 364 -31.76 -26.36 -17.81
N PHE A 365 -31.73 -26.48 -16.48
CA PHE A 365 -32.13 -27.72 -15.81
C PHE A 365 -33.62 -28.04 -15.99
N ASN A 366 -34.49 -27.02 -16.00
CA ASN A 366 -35.94 -27.22 -16.08
C ASN A 366 -36.50 -27.18 -17.52
N PHE A 367 -35.86 -26.43 -18.42
CA PHE A 367 -36.36 -26.19 -19.78
C PHE A 367 -35.37 -26.60 -20.88
N GLY A 368 -34.24 -27.21 -20.51
CA GLY A 368 -33.24 -27.69 -21.48
C GLY A 368 -33.81 -28.81 -22.35
N PRO A 369 -33.46 -28.86 -23.65
CA PRO A 369 -33.76 -30.00 -24.49
C PRO A 369 -33.06 -31.26 -23.95
N GLU A 370 -33.74 -32.40 -24.00
CA GLU A 370 -33.20 -33.71 -23.58
C GLU A 370 -31.92 -34.11 -24.32
#